data_AF-A0A356K486-F1
#
_entry.id   AF-A0A356K486-F1
#
_cell.length_a   1.000
_cell.length_b   1.000
_cell.length_c   1.000
_cell.angle_alpha   90.00
_cell.angle_beta   90.00
_cell.angle_gamma   90.00
#
_symmetry.space_group_name_H-M   'P 1'
#
loop_
_entity.id
_entity.type
_entity.pdbx_description
1 polymer ?
#
loop_
_entity_poly.entity_id
_entity_poly.type
_entity_poly.pdbx_seq_one_letter_code
_entity_poly.pdbx_strand_id
1 'polypeptide(L)'
;MNKLFKKILYNATRPYAKKYLTGHLGKVVEDNEKITCYVKRSKIKKKDYNYTVACFGIGENHKKVAKAFNLNKPICYIIDGIDLKKHKVYIFGYNNCEVIIKNCNFGLDLCVHVNGKCTLENTNITTFSSLSIGANDLVIKNMDSDKIRIISSESNITLGADNRIDVIDSNIGSQKKNINVSFIATNELNVVNSNIVGKEVECKSSTINTDKKSSLIATDKVNLQIDTFDSININAPTIVLNGEEISNEKKSVVFKKITEPLALKRLELVNLLKKVKTQCENINSEKVLEYQEELNVQPVSKVLKK
;
A
#
# COMPACT_ATOMS: atom_id res chain seq x y z
N MET A 1 50.98 13.80 11.53
CA MET A 1 50.49 13.30 10.22
C MET A 1 50.26 14.50 9.28
N ASN A 2 51.03 14.60 8.19
CA ASN A 2 51.03 15.72 7.23
C ASN A 2 49.62 15.94 6.60
N LYS A 3 49.19 17.20 6.44
CA LYS A 3 47.91 17.62 5.85
C LYS A 3 47.70 17.05 4.44
N LEU A 4 48.77 16.95 3.65
CA LEU A 4 48.73 16.36 2.31
C LEU A 4 48.39 14.86 2.36
N PHE A 5 49.02 14.10 3.25
CA PHE A 5 48.77 12.68 3.43
C PHE A 5 47.32 12.40 3.88
N LYS A 6 46.79 13.21 4.82
CA LYS A 6 45.38 13.12 5.24
C LYS A 6 44.41 13.33 4.07
N LYS A 7 44.68 14.31 3.21
CA LYS A 7 43.85 14.60 2.02
C LYS A 7 43.89 13.45 1.01
N ILE A 8 45.08 12.89 0.75
CA ILE A 8 45.25 11.75 -0.15
C ILE A 8 44.49 10.52 0.39
N LEU A 9 44.68 10.19 1.68
CA LEU A 9 44.01 9.06 2.32
C LEU A 9 42.48 9.24 2.32
N TYR A 10 41.99 10.44 2.62
CA TYR A 10 40.57 10.76 2.56
C TYR A 10 40.01 10.54 1.16
N ASN A 11 40.67 11.05 0.12
CA ASN A 11 40.22 10.90 -1.26
C ASN A 11 40.24 9.44 -1.73
N ALA A 12 41.24 8.66 -1.30
CA ALA A 12 41.36 7.25 -1.63
C ALA A 12 40.30 6.38 -0.92
N THR A 13 39.96 6.69 0.33
CA THR A 13 39.03 5.90 1.17
C THR A 13 37.57 6.29 1.02
N ARG A 14 37.28 7.54 0.64
CA ARG A 14 35.90 8.05 0.44
C ARG A 14 35.04 7.18 -0.50
N PRO A 15 35.53 6.68 -1.65
CA PRO A 15 34.75 5.76 -2.50
C PRO A 15 34.40 4.43 -1.81
N TYR A 16 35.27 3.92 -0.94
CA TYR A 16 35.01 2.70 -0.17
C TYR A 16 33.94 2.95 0.89
N ALA A 17 34.00 4.10 1.58
CA ALA A 17 32.95 4.50 2.52
C ALA A 17 31.58 4.53 1.85
N LYS A 18 31.46 5.09 0.63
CA LYS A 18 30.22 5.05 -0.16
C LYS A 18 29.70 3.64 -0.44
N LYS A 19 30.60 2.73 -0.86
CA LYS A 19 30.23 1.32 -1.08
C LYS A 19 29.81 0.62 0.20
N TYR A 20 30.49 0.90 1.31
CA TYR A 20 30.16 0.36 2.63
C TYR A 20 28.76 0.80 3.06
N LEU A 21 28.46 2.10 3.01
CA LEU A 21 27.16 2.66 3.38
C LEU A 21 26.00 2.09 2.55
N THR A 22 26.28 1.64 1.33
CA THR A 22 25.28 1.08 0.41
C THR A 22 25.28 -0.46 0.37
N GLY A 23 25.96 -1.12 1.32
CA GLY A 23 25.98 -2.58 1.44
C GLY A 23 26.71 -3.32 0.32
N HIS A 24 27.59 -2.62 -0.42
CA HIS A 24 28.31 -3.15 -1.58
C HIS A 24 27.39 -3.72 -2.69
N LEU A 25 26.15 -3.23 -2.78
CA LEU A 25 25.13 -3.75 -3.69
C LEU A 25 25.35 -3.39 -5.16
N GLY A 26 26.18 -2.40 -5.46
CA GLY A 26 26.47 -2.06 -6.85
C GLY A 26 27.31 -0.82 -7.08
N LYS A 27 27.00 -0.10 -8.17
CA LYS A 27 27.69 1.13 -8.55
C LYS A 27 27.09 2.30 -7.77
N VAL A 28 27.95 3.11 -7.15
CA VAL A 28 27.51 4.23 -6.31
C VAL A 28 27.87 5.55 -6.99
N VAL A 29 26.88 6.42 -7.13
CA VAL A 29 27.01 7.80 -7.58
C VAL A 29 26.54 8.71 -6.46
N GLU A 30 27.14 9.88 -6.33
CA GLU A 30 26.78 10.87 -5.33
C GLU A 30 26.63 12.21 -6.04
N ASP A 31 25.52 12.88 -5.83
CA ASP A 31 25.29 14.28 -6.21
C ASP A 31 25.12 15.13 -4.94
N ASN A 32 24.64 16.36 -5.09
CA ASN A 32 24.45 17.27 -3.97
C ASN A 32 23.32 16.84 -3.03
N GLU A 33 22.30 16.14 -3.54
CA GLU A 33 21.08 15.79 -2.82
C GLU A 33 21.19 14.43 -2.15
N LYS A 34 21.71 13.42 -2.86
CA LYS A 34 21.66 12.03 -2.39
C LYS A 34 22.81 11.15 -2.87
N ILE A 35 22.91 9.97 -2.26
CA ILE A 35 23.77 8.88 -2.69
C ILE A 35 22.89 7.86 -3.41
N THR A 36 23.17 7.59 -4.68
CA THR A 36 22.42 6.64 -5.49
C THR A 36 23.23 5.37 -5.73
N CYS A 37 22.68 4.22 -5.35
CA CYS A 37 23.24 2.90 -5.57
C CYS A 37 22.47 2.16 -6.68
N TYR A 38 23.11 1.93 -7.82
CA TYR A 38 22.60 1.09 -8.90
C TYR A 38 22.92 -0.36 -8.58
N VAL A 39 21.90 -1.10 -8.15
CA VAL A 39 22.03 -2.48 -7.67
C VAL A 39 22.43 -3.39 -8.82
N LYS A 40 23.45 -4.21 -8.60
CA LYS A 40 23.90 -5.21 -9.58
C LYS A 40 23.26 -6.56 -9.27
N ARG A 41 22.74 -7.22 -10.30
CA ARG A 41 22.19 -8.59 -10.22
C ARG A 41 23.10 -9.58 -9.49
N SER A 42 24.42 -9.50 -9.71
CA SER A 42 25.42 -10.38 -9.09
C SER A 42 25.66 -10.14 -7.59
N LYS A 43 25.11 -9.06 -7.04
CA LYS A 43 25.19 -8.72 -5.61
C LYS A 43 23.92 -9.10 -4.83
N ILE A 44 22.87 -9.51 -5.52
CA ILE A 44 21.63 -9.99 -4.90
C ILE A 44 21.89 -11.37 -4.32
N LYS A 45 21.66 -11.52 -3.01
CA LYS A 45 21.89 -12.79 -2.31
C LYS A 45 20.77 -13.76 -2.65
N LYS A 46 21.15 -14.98 -3.05
CA LYS A 46 20.24 -16.13 -3.09
C LYS A 46 20.41 -16.91 -1.80
N LYS A 47 19.32 -17.13 -1.06
CA LYS A 47 19.28 -18.06 0.06
C LYS A 47 18.16 -19.05 -0.22
N ASP A 48 18.51 -20.31 -0.31
CA ASP A 48 17.59 -21.40 -0.65
C ASP A 48 16.86 -21.11 -1.98
N TYR A 49 15.53 -21.01 -1.94
CA TYR A 49 14.66 -20.74 -3.09
C TYR A 49 14.37 -19.26 -3.33
N ASN A 50 14.96 -18.36 -2.54
CA ASN A 50 14.58 -16.94 -2.50
C ASN A 50 15.77 -16.01 -2.81
N TYR A 51 15.48 -14.89 -3.47
CA TYR A 51 16.39 -13.75 -3.54
C TYR A 51 16.03 -12.70 -2.51
N THR A 52 17.05 -12.09 -1.90
CA THR A 52 16.87 -11.00 -0.95
C THR A 52 17.75 -9.81 -1.32
N VAL A 53 17.14 -8.63 -1.35
CA VAL A 53 17.82 -7.34 -1.46
C VAL A 53 17.54 -6.56 -0.17
N ALA A 54 18.59 -6.14 0.52
CA ALA A 54 18.48 -5.34 1.74
C ALA A 54 19.14 -3.97 1.52
N CYS A 55 18.31 -2.95 1.41
CA CYS A 55 18.66 -1.55 1.17
C CYS A 55 18.68 -0.80 2.51
N PHE A 56 19.69 0.03 2.74
CA PHE A 56 19.87 0.74 4.00
C PHE A 56 20.13 2.22 3.76
N GLY A 57 19.38 3.07 4.44
CA GLY A 57 19.73 4.47 4.64
C GLY A 57 20.80 4.62 5.73
N ILE A 58 21.08 5.87 6.11
CA ILE A 58 22.02 6.20 7.19
C ILE A 58 21.36 5.95 8.55
N GLY A 59 21.47 4.72 9.05
CA GLY A 59 21.11 4.36 10.42
C GLY A 59 22.22 4.66 11.43
N GLU A 60 21.94 4.42 12.72
CA GLU A 60 22.87 4.67 13.84
C GLU A 60 24.27 4.07 13.61
N ASN A 61 24.32 2.81 13.15
CA ASN A 61 25.56 2.09 12.89
C ASN A 61 26.43 2.73 11.79
N HIS A 62 25.84 3.56 10.94
CA HIS A 62 26.51 4.19 9.79
C HIS A 62 26.80 5.68 9.99
N LYS A 63 26.20 6.33 11.00
CA LYS A 63 26.35 7.78 11.26
C LYS A 63 27.81 8.22 11.41
N LYS A 64 28.63 7.44 12.12
CA LYS A 64 30.06 7.77 12.35
C LYS A 64 30.83 7.86 11.03
N VAL A 65 30.67 6.85 10.16
CA VAL A 65 31.30 6.81 8.84
C VAL A 65 30.75 7.92 7.95
N ALA A 66 29.42 8.09 7.93
CA ALA A 66 28.78 9.13 7.14
C ALA A 66 29.29 10.52 7.51
N LYS A 67 29.40 10.85 8.82
CA LYS A 67 29.92 12.13 9.30
C LYS A 67 31.40 12.31 8.97
N ALA A 68 32.24 11.31 9.24
CA ALA A 68 33.68 11.38 8.99
C ALA A 68 34.02 11.67 7.52
N PHE A 69 33.17 11.17 6.61
CA PHE A 69 33.33 11.39 5.19
C PHE A 69 32.44 12.48 4.62
N ASN A 70 31.61 13.20 5.38
CA ASN A 70 30.62 14.13 4.79
C ASN A 70 29.73 13.44 3.73
N LEU A 71 29.07 12.35 4.16
CA LEU A 71 28.15 11.50 3.40
C LEU A 71 26.78 11.38 4.12
N ASN A 72 26.46 12.30 5.02
CA ASN A 72 25.18 12.30 5.72
C ASN A 72 24.05 12.82 4.80
N LYS A 73 23.76 12.04 3.77
CA LYS A 73 22.76 12.32 2.74
C LYS A 73 21.78 11.15 2.64
N PRO A 74 20.54 11.37 2.17
CA PRO A 74 19.62 10.30 1.81
C PRO A 74 20.27 9.29 0.86
N ILE A 75 19.88 8.02 0.97
CA ILE A 75 20.33 6.95 0.09
C ILE A 75 19.15 6.45 -0.75
N CYS A 76 19.37 6.40 -2.06
CA CYS A 76 18.45 5.87 -3.05
C CYS A 76 19.04 4.62 -3.70
N TYR A 77 18.24 3.56 -3.82
CA TYR A 77 18.61 2.33 -4.52
C TYR A 77 17.81 2.20 -5.80
N ILE A 78 18.49 1.95 -6.91
CA ILE A 78 17.87 1.70 -8.21
C ILE A 78 18.10 0.25 -8.59
N ILE A 79 17.01 -0.52 -8.65
CA ILE A 79 16.94 -1.89 -9.11
C ILE A 79 16.33 -1.84 -10.51
N ASP A 80 17.17 -1.89 -11.53
CA ASP A 80 16.80 -1.64 -12.92
C ASP A 80 17.18 -2.82 -13.83
N GLY A 81 16.25 -3.29 -14.65
CA GLY A 81 16.53 -4.31 -15.67
C GLY A 81 16.88 -5.69 -15.11
N ILE A 82 16.49 -6.00 -13.88
CA ILE A 82 16.85 -7.27 -13.22
C ILE A 82 15.78 -8.34 -13.49
N ASP A 83 16.22 -9.48 -14.04
CA ASP A 83 15.39 -10.68 -14.21
C ASP A 83 15.67 -11.72 -13.12
N LEU A 84 14.64 -12.05 -12.33
CA LEU A 84 14.60 -13.07 -11.28
C LEU A 84 13.37 -13.99 -11.42
N LYS A 85 12.97 -14.36 -12.64
CA LYS A 85 11.75 -15.14 -12.89
C LYS A 85 11.63 -16.49 -12.16
N LYS A 86 12.74 -17.11 -11.74
CA LYS A 86 12.73 -18.48 -11.22
C LYS A 86 12.56 -18.61 -9.70
N HIS A 87 12.44 -17.49 -8.98
CA HIS A 87 12.54 -17.48 -7.51
C HIS A 87 11.68 -16.37 -6.91
N LYS A 88 11.27 -16.56 -5.64
CA LYS A 88 10.65 -15.51 -4.82
C LYS A 88 11.64 -14.39 -4.58
N VAL A 89 11.15 -13.15 -4.59
CA VAL A 89 11.99 -11.97 -4.37
C VAL A 89 11.49 -11.17 -3.19
N TYR A 90 12.38 -10.92 -2.24
CA TYR A 90 12.16 -10.06 -1.09
C TYR A 90 13.05 -8.83 -1.18
N ILE A 91 12.45 -7.65 -1.11
CA ILE A 91 13.17 -6.37 -1.12
C ILE A 91 12.82 -5.62 0.15
N PHE A 92 13.83 -5.34 0.96
CA PHE A 92 13.69 -4.63 2.21
C PHE A 92 14.42 -3.30 2.15
N GLY A 93 13.78 -2.22 2.60
CA GLY A 93 14.38 -0.91 2.79
C GLY A 93 14.32 -0.50 4.26
N TYR A 94 15.44 -0.08 4.80
CA TYR A 94 15.56 0.32 6.21
C TYR A 94 16.12 1.74 6.33
N ASN A 95 15.86 2.38 7.47
CA ASN A 95 16.40 3.69 7.84
C ASN A 95 16.05 4.80 6.83
N ASN A 96 14.77 4.92 6.47
CA ASN A 96 14.23 5.95 5.60
C ASN A 96 14.94 6.06 4.23
N CYS A 97 15.24 4.92 3.59
CA CYS A 97 15.85 4.91 2.26
C CYS A 97 14.81 4.99 1.15
N GLU A 98 15.23 5.43 -0.05
CA GLU A 98 14.42 5.35 -1.26
C GLU A 98 14.79 4.09 -2.05
N VAL A 99 13.79 3.36 -2.56
CA VAL A 99 13.98 2.18 -3.41
C VAL A 99 13.13 2.33 -4.67
N ILE A 100 13.79 2.34 -5.83
CA ILE A 100 13.16 2.41 -7.15
C ILE A 100 13.38 1.07 -7.85
N ILE A 101 12.29 0.37 -8.14
CA ILE A 101 12.24 -0.89 -8.87
C ILE A 101 11.67 -0.60 -10.24
N LYS A 102 12.48 -0.76 -11.29
CA LYS A 102 12.02 -0.47 -12.65
C LYS A 102 12.51 -1.47 -13.69
N ASN A 103 11.71 -1.68 -14.74
CA ASN A 103 12.06 -2.56 -15.86
C ASN A 103 12.47 -3.99 -15.44
N CYS A 104 11.97 -4.48 -14.31
CA CYS A 104 12.37 -5.78 -13.77
C CYS A 104 11.42 -6.89 -14.20
N ASN A 105 11.83 -8.15 -13.99
CA ASN A 105 10.97 -9.31 -14.16
C ASN A 105 11.06 -10.24 -12.94
N PHE A 106 9.94 -10.44 -12.25
CA PHE A 106 9.81 -11.32 -11.09
C PHE A 106 8.75 -12.39 -11.37
N GLY A 107 9.07 -13.66 -11.11
CA GLY A 107 8.28 -14.76 -11.66
C GLY A 107 7.60 -15.69 -10.66
N LEU A 108 7.96 -15.61 -9.37
CA LEU A 108 7.38 -16.44 -8.31
C LEU A 108 7.11 -15.57 -7.08
N ASP A 109 6.24 -14.57 -7.19
CA ASP A 109 5.94 -13.58 -6.13
C ASP A 109 7.02 -12.51 -5.91
N LEU A 110 6.55 -11.35 -5.46
CA LEU A 110 7.34 -10.21 -5.03
C LEU A 110 6.79 -9.72 -3.69
N CYS A 111 7.67 -9.60 -2.70
CA CYS A 111 7.39 -8.97 -1.41
C CYS A 111 8.34 -7.80 -1.20
N VAL A 112 7.78 -6.61 -0.97
CA VAL A 112 8.56 -5.38 -0.79
C VAL A 112 8.10 -4.68 0.48
N HIS A 113 9.03 -4.39 1.39
CA HIS A 113 8.78 -3.59 2.58
C HIS A 113 9.88 -2.54 2.75
N VAL A 114 9.53 -1.27 2.62
CA VAL A 114 10.50 -0.16 2.62
C VAL A 114 10.12 0.87 3.66
N ASN A 115 10.88 0.96 4.75
CA ASN A 115 10.85 2.10 5.65
C ASN A 115 11.46 3.30 4.91
N GLY A 116 10.59 4.13 4.33
CA GLY A 116 10.94 5.22 3.42
C GLY A 116 10.09 5.19 2.16
N LYS A 117 10.66 5.60 1.02
CA LYS A 117 9.91 5.72 -0.24
C LYS A 117 10.17 4.54 -1.16
N CYS A 118 9.11 3.96 -1.71
CA CYS A 118 9.20 2.91 -2.73
C CYS A 118 8.58 3.40 -4.05
N THR A 119 9.21 3.08 -5.18
CA THR A 119 8.65 3.30 -6.51
C THR A 119 8.71 2.01 -7.31
N LEU A 120 7.56 1.54 -7.80
CA LEU A 120 7.45 0.43 -8.73
C LEU A 120 7.08 0.97 -10.11
N GLU A 121 7.91 0.67 -11.11
CA GLU A 121 7.75 1.19 -12.47
C GLU A 121 7.95 0.11 -13.53
N ASN A 122 7.05 0.04 -14.51
CA ASN A 122 7.26 -0.76 -15.74
C ASN A 122 7.84 -2.16 -15.47
N THR A 123 7.32 -2.89 -14.49
CA THR A 123 7.92 -4.13 -13.98
C THR A 123 6.95 -5.29 -14.17
N ASN A 124 7.45 -6.41 -14.69
CA ASN A 124 6.66 -7.62 -14.87
C ASN A 124 6.73 -8.46 -13.58
N ILE A 125 5.56 -8.80 -13.04
CA ILE A 125 5.38 -9.56 -11.82
C ILE A 125 4.45 -10.73 -12.13
N THR A 126 4.93 -11.95 -11.94
CA THR A 126 4.09 -13.13 -11.87
C THR A 126 4.01 -13.58 -10.42
N THR A 127 2.79 -13.66 -9.90
CA THR A 127 2.52 -14.07 -8.52
C THR A 127 1.63 -15.29 -8.51
N PHE A 128 1.93 -16.21 -7.59
CA PHE A 128 1.19 -17.43 -7.37
C PHE A 128 0.10 -17.27 -6.32
N SER A 129 0.37 -16.54 -5.22
CA SER A 129 -0.58 -16.39 -4.11
C SER A 129 -0.95 -14.94 -3.82
N SER A 130 0.04 -14.05 -3.73
CA SER A 130 -0.20 -12.65 -3.37
C SER A 130 0.98 -11.76 -3.74
N LEU A 131 0.65 -10.54 -4.15
CA LEU A 131 1.60 -9.43 -4.28
C LEU A 131 1.41 -8.50 -3.08
N SER A 132 2.48 -8.27 -2.32
CA SER A 132 2.45 -7.36 -1.17
C SER A 132 3.59 -6.35 -1.25
N ILE A 133 3.24 -5.07 -1.29
CA ILE A 133 4.19 -3.96 -1.27
C ILE A 133 3.77 -2.97 -0.20
N GLY A 134 4.68 -2.67 0.72
CA GLY A 134 4.51 -1.71 1.80
C GLY A 134 5.63 -0.67 1.82
N ALA A 135 5.29 0.60 2.02
CA ALA A 135 6.27 1.67 2.21
C ALA A 135 5.76 2.80 3.12
N ASN A 136 6.57 3.82 3.42
CA ASN A 136 6.01 5.05 4.00
C ASN A 136 5.29 5.86 2.92
N ASP A 137 5.96 6.03 1.78
CA ASP A 137 5.38 6.58 0.55
C ASP A 137 5.54 5.56 -0.57
N LEU A 138 4.47 5.28 -1.30
CA LEU A 138 4.48 4.33 -2.42
C LEU A 138 4.07 5.01 -3.73
N VAL A 139 4.88 4.83 -4.76
CA VAL A 139 4.56 5.29 -6.12
C VAL A 139 4.50 4.10 -7.05
N ILE A 140 3.42 3.98 -7.81
CA ILE A 140 3.22 2.94 -8.83
C ILE A 140 2.99 3.63 -10.15
N LYS A 141 3.84 3.35 -11.13
CA LYS A 141 3.77 4.03 -12.42
C LYS A 141 4.00 3.13 -13.62
N ASN A 142 3.35 3.44 -14.73
CA ASN A 142 3.51 2.74 -16.00
C ASN A 142 3.31 1.21 -15.87
N MET A 143 2.41 0.80 -14.98
CA MET A 143 2.04 -0.61 -14.80
C MET A 143 0.85 -0.93 -15.71
N ASP A 144 0.79 -2.12 -16.26
CA ASP A 144 -0.35 -2.56 -17.07
C ASP A 144 -0.87 -3.90 -16.57
N SER A 145 -2.11 -4.24 -16.88
CA SER A 145 -2.79 -5.43 -16.37
C SER A 145 -2.03 -6.71 -16.73
N ASP A 146 -1.40 -6.73 -17.90
CA ASP A 146 -0.61 -7.87 -18.37
C ASP A 146 0.74 -8.00 -17.64
N LYS A 147 1.20 -6.93 -17.00
CA LYS A 147 2.45 -6.93 -16.22
C LYS A 147 2.27 -7.57 -14.86
N ILE A 148 1.05 -7.66 -14.31
CA ILE A 148 0.78 -8.37 -13.05
C ILE A 148 0.01 -9.65 -13.36
N ARG A 149 0.75 -10.72 -13.64
CA ARG A 149 0.18 -12.03 -13.92
C ARG A 149 -0.05 -12.82 -12.63
N ILE A 150 -1.30 -12.92 -12.24
CA ILE A 150 -1.75 -13.82 -11.16
C ILE A 150 -1.98 -15.23 -11.70
N ILE A 151 -1.45 -16.27 -11.05
CA ILE A 151 -1.61 -17.66 -11.48
C ILE A 151 -2.74 -18.40 -10.74
N SER A 152 -2.95 -18.18 -9.43
CA SER A 152 -4.03 -18.87 -8.71
C SER A 152 -5.41 -18.28 -9.00
N SER A 153 -6.43 -19.07 -8.69
CA SER A 153 -7.85 -18.69 -8.77
C SER A 153 -8.29 -17.70 -7.70
N GLU A 154 -7.53 -17.57 -6.62
CA GLU A 154 -7.78 -16.67 -5.49
C GLU A 154 -6.46 -16.01 -5.09
N SER A 155 -6.30 -14.74 -5.44
CA SER A 155 -5.09 -13.98 -5.16
C SER A 155 -5.42 -12.55 -4.79
N ASN A 156 -4.55 -11.97 -3.96
CA ASN A 156 -4.67 -10.61 -3.49
C ASN A 156 -3.49 -9.77 -4.00
N ILE A 157 -3.79 -8.58 -4.48
CA ILE A 157 -2.81 -7.50 -4.68
C ILE A 157 -3.02 -6.52 -3.52
N THR A 158 -2.03 -6.41 -2.65
CA THR A 158 -2.07 -5.50 -1.50
C THR A 158 -0.95 -4.48 -1.61
N LEU A 159 -1.33 -3.21 -1.69
CA LEU A 159 -0.44 -2.07 -1.85
C LEU A 159 -0.70 -1.12 -0.69
N GLY A 160 0.26 -1.06 0.24
CA GLY A 160 0.15 -0.33 1.49
C GLY A 160 1.14 0.82 1.59
N ALA A 161 0.73 1.94 2.18
CA ALA A 161 1.63 3.00 2.59
C ALA A 161 1.25 3.64 3.93
N ASP A 162 2.25 3.97 4.76
CA ASP A 162 1.98 4.65 6.04
C ASP A 162 1.49 6.09 5.85
N ASN A 163 1.84 6.74 4.74
CA ASN A 163 1.46 8.12 4.44
C ASN A 163 0.62 8.21 3.17
N ARG A 164 1.23 8.00 2.00
CA ARG A 164 0.54 8.18 0.71
C ARG A 164 0.87 7.11 -0.33
N ILE A 165 -0.10 6.87 -1.22
CA ILE A 165 0.08 6.08 -2.45
C ILE A 165 -0.25 6.94 -3.66
N ASP A 166 0.66 7.00 -4.63
CA ASP A 166 0.44 7.60 -5.95
C ASP A 166 0.40 6.51 -7.03
N VAL A 167 -0.72 6.40 -7.75
CA VAL A 167 -0.91 5.51 -8.89
C VAL A 167 -1.03 6.35 -10.15
N ILE A 168 -0.06 6.22 -11.06
CA ILE A 168 0.11 7.12 -12.20
C ILE A 168 0.25 6.31 -13.48
N ASP A 169 -0.50 6.67 -14.53
CA ASP A 169 -0.42 6.05 -15.85
C ASP A 169 -0.42 4.50 -15.79
N SER A 170 -1.32 3.94 -14.96
CA SER A 170 -1.28 2.51 -14.61
C SER A 170 -2.63 1.82 -14.70
N ASN A 171 -2.64 0.58 -15.18
CA ASN A 171 -3.77 -0.33 -15.12
C ASN A 171 -3.40 -1.52 -14.23
N ILE A 172 -3.98 -1.59 -13.03
CA ILE A 172 -3.60 -2.55 -12.00
C ILE A 172 -4.73 -3.56 -11.81
N GLY A 173 -4.42 -4.84 -11.99
CA GLY A 173 -5.34 -5.95 -11.79
C GLY A 173 -6.06 -6.38 -13.07
N SER A 174 -7.22 -7.05 -12.95
CA SER A 174 -7.95 -7.67 -14.06
C SER A 174 -9.37 -8.08 -13.68
N GLN A 175 -10.34 -7.90 -14.59
CA GLN A 175 -11.71 -8.43 -14.44
C GLN A 175 -11.81 -9.92 -14.79
N LYS A 176 -10.84 -10.48 -15.52
CA LYS A 176 -10.89 -11.88 -16.00
C LYS A 176 -10.55 -12.90 -14.92
N LYS A 177 -10.10 -12.44 -13.75
CA LYS A 177 -9.63 -13.27 -12.65
C LYS A 177 -10.31 -12.83 -11.36
N ASN A 178 -10.60 -13.78 -10.49
CA ASN A 178 -11.14 -13.52 -9.16
C ASN A 178 -10.03 -12.99 -8.24
N ILE A 179 -9.67 -11.71 -8.42
CA ILE A 179 -8.59 -11.09 -7.66
C ILE A 179 -9.14 -9.96 -6.81
N ASN A 180 -8.67 -9.85 -5.58
CA ASN A 180 -8.96 -8.70 -4.74
C ASN A 180 -7.79 -7.73 -4.83
N VAL A 181 -8.08 -6.45 -5.02
CA VAL A 181 -7.08 -5.40 -5.13
C VAL A 181 -7.31 -4.38 -4.02
N SER A 182 -6.39 -4.31 -3.08
CA SER A 182 -6.47 -3.42 -1.91
C SER A 182 -5.37 -2.36 -1.94
N PHE A 183 -5.79 -1.11 -1.85
CA PHE A 183 -4.94 0.07 -1.65
C PHE A 183 -5.20 0.63 -0.25
N ILE A 184 -4.16 0.69 0.57
CA ILE A 184 -4.27 1.11 1.97
C ILE A 184 -3.23 2.19 2.25
N ALA A 185 -3.67 3.43 2.39
CA ALA A 185 -2.84 4.57 2.78
C ALA A 185 -3.44 5.24 4.02
N THR A 186 -2.63 5.81 4.91
CA THR A 186 -3.19 6.58 6.03
C THR A 186 -3.81 7.89 5.54
N ASN A 187 -3.04 8.71 4.80
CA ASN A 187 -3.42 10.09 4.52
C ASN A 187 -3.97 10.30 3.11
N GLU A 188 -3.26 9.82 2.09
CA GLU A 188 -3.62 10.11 0.70
C GLU A 188 -3.49 8.89 -0.23
N LEU A 189 -4.50 8.69 -1.09
CA LEU A 189 -4.43 7.84 -2.26
C LEU A 189 -4.76 8.68 -3.51
N ASN A 190 -3.78 8.86 -4.38
CA ASN A 190 -3.91 9.61 -5.62
C ASN A 190 -3.92 8.64 -6.80
N VAL A 191 -4.97 8.69 -7.63
CA VAL A 191 -5.12 7.84 -8.82
C VAL A 191 -5.25 8.72 -10.06
N VAL A 192 -4.18 8.81 -10.83
CA VAL A 192 -4.04 9.74 -11.97
C VAL A 192 -3.86 8.95 -13.26
N ASN A 193 -4.72 9.20 -14.24
CA ASN A 193 -4.73 8.51 -15.53
C ASN A 193 -4.60 6.97 -15.39
N SER A 194 -5.33 6.39 -14.43
CA SER A 194 -5.11 5.01 -13.99
C SER A 194 -6.39 4.24 -13.68
N ASN A 195 -6.39 2.94 -13.98
CA ASN A 195 -7.49 2.03 -13.68
C ASN A 195 -7.09 1.01 -12.63
N ILE A 196 -7.95 0.81 -11.64
CA ILE A 196 -7.80 -0.24 -10.62
C ILE A 196 -8.92 -1.24 -10.83
N VAL A 197 -8.57 -2.51 -11.04
CA VAL A 197 -9.48 -3.50 -11.59
C VAL A 197 -9.40 -4.82 -10.81
N GLY A 198 -10.53 -5.31 -10.31
CA GLY A 198 -10.58 -6.61 -9.61
C GLY A 198 -11.96 -7.25 -9.57
N LYS A 199 -12.07 -8.35 -8.84
CA LYS A 199 -13.36 -8.87 -8.36
C LYS A 199 -13.90 -7.93 -7.29
N GLU A 200 -13.08 -7.70 -6.28
CA GLU A 200 -13.29 -6.68 -5.25
C GLU A 200 -12.14 -5.66 -5.33
N VAL A 201 -12.49 -4.38 -5.23
CA VAL A 201 -11.51 -3.31 -5.12
C VAL A 201 -11.74 -2.60 -3.79
N GLU A 202 -10.71 -2.57 -2.96
CA GLU A 202 -10.71 -1.89 -1.67
C GLU A 202 -9.77 -0.70 -1.72
N CYS A 203 -10.25 0.47 -1.32
CA CYS A 203 -9.44 1.66 -1.18
C CYS A 203 -9.70 2.28 0.20
N LYS A 204 -8.65 2.38 1.00
CA LYS A 204 -8.67 2.98 2.34
C LYS A 204 -7.68 4.12 2.40
N SER A 205 -8.17 5.33 2.67
CA SER A 205 -7.34 6.51 2.95
C SER A 205 -8.18 7.67 3.45
N SER A 206 -7.63 8.54 4.29
CA SER A 206 -8.35 9.77 4.68
C SER A 206 -8.77 10.60 3.46
N THR A 207 -7.92 10.70 2.43
CA THR A 207 -8.26 11.36 1.18
C THR A 207 -8.05 10.46 -0.03
N ILE A 208 -9.06 10.34 -0.90
CA ILE A 208 -8.90 9.74 -2.23
C ILE A 208 -9.12 10.78 -3.32
N ASN A 209 -8.07 11.01 -4.11
CA ASN A 209 -8.11 11.91 -5.25
C ASN A 209 -8.05 11.10 -6.55
N THR A 210 -9.03 11.29 -7.44
CA THR A 210 -9.00 10.68 -8.77
C THR A 210 -9.25 11.73 -9.84
N ASP A 211 -8.55 11.61 -10.97
CA ASP A 211 -8.84 12.43 -12.14
C ASP A 211 -9.98 11.83 -12.99
N LYS A 212 -10.41 12.54 -14.03
CA LYS A 212 -11.50 12.12 -14.90
C LYS A 212 -11.18 10.88 -15.74
N LYS A 213 -9.90 10.55 -15.92
CA LYS A 213 -9.43 9.42 -16.74
C LYS A 213 -9.26 8.16 -15.90
N SER A 214 -9.18 8.31 -14.58
CA SER A 214 -9.07 7.21 -13.65
C SER A 214 -10.42 6.56 -13.35
N SER A 215 -10.40 5.28 -12.98
CA SER A 215 -11.59 4.53 -12.57
C SER A 215 -11.27 3.37 -11.62
N LEU A 216 -12.19 3.12 -10.70
CA LEU A 216 -12.23 1.91 -9.86
C LEU A 216 -13.25 0.95 -10.47
N ILE A 217 -12.82 -0.27 -10.80
CA ILE A 217 -13.62 -1.23 -11.58
C ILE A 217 -13.64 -2.57 -10.84
N ALA A 218 -14.85 -3.03 -10.48
CA ALA A 218 -15.03 -4.30 -9.79
C ALA A 218 -16.16 -5.12 -10.41
N THR A 219 -16.01 -6.45 -10.47
CA THR A 219 -17.11 -7.33 -10.91
C THR A 219 -18.12 -7.61 -9.80
N ASP A 220 -17.73 -7.45 -8.53
CA ASP A 220 -18.54 -7.70 -7.36
C ASP A 220 -18.82 -6.39 -6.59
N LYS A 221 -17.80 -5.83 -5.92
CA LYS A 221 -17.93 -4.59 -5.16
C LYS A 221 -16.70 -3.71 -5.12
N VAL A 222 -16.93 -2.41 -4.97
CA VAL A 222 -15.91 -1.42 -4.59
C VAL A 222 -16.13 -1.00 -3.15
N ASN A 223 -15.14 -1.15 -2.29
CA ASN A 223 -15.18 -0.76 -0.88
C ASN A 223 -14.26 0.45 -0.65
N LEU A 224 -14.84 1.54 -0.16
CA LEU A 224 -14.18 2.80 0.12
C LEU A 224 -14.25 3.10 1.62
N GLN A 225 -13.09 3.21 2.26
CA GLN A 225 -12.95 3.75 3.62
C GLN A 225 -12.25 5.11 3.53
N ILE A 226 -13.04 6.18 3.53
CA ILE A 226 -12.60 7.53 3.18
C ILE A 226 -13.28 8.64 3.97
N ASP A 227 -12.52 9.69 4.29
CA ASP A 227 -13.06 10.89 4.94
C ASP A 227 -13.42 11.96 3.90
N THR A 228 -12.52 12.17 2.94
CA THR A 228 -12.65 13.23 1.91
C THR A 228 -12.32 12.71 0.51
N PHE A 229 -13.11 13.15 -0.47
CA PHE A 229 -12.91 12.89 -1.89
C PHE A 229 -13.66 13.97 -2.69
N ASP A 230 -13.26 14.22 -3.94
CA ASP A 230 -13.97 15.14 -4.84
C ASP A 230 -14.95 14.38 -5.75
N SER A 231 -14.39 13.61 -6.68
CA SER A 231 -15.16 12.72 -7.55
C SER A 231 -14.38 11.45 -7.81
N ILE A 232 -15.08 10.32 -7.84
CA ILE A 232 -14.52 8.99 -8.10
C ILE A 232 -15.38 8.30 -9.15
N ASN A 233 -14.78 7.90 -10.27
CA ASN A 233 -15.44 7.07 -11.25
C ASN A 233 -15.43 5.61 -10.78
N ILE A 234 -16.61 5.02 -10.62
CA ILE A 234 -16.77 3.66 -10.12
C ILE A 234 -17.59 2.85 -11.10
N ASN A 235 -17.06 1.69 -11.51
CA ASN A 235 -17.77 0.69 -12.28
C ASN A 235 -17.87 -0.63 -11.48
N ALA A 236 -18.95 -0.78 -10.73
CA ALA A 236 -19.22 -1.96 -9.90
C ALA A 236 -20.72 -2.13 -9.63
N PRO A 237 -21.22 -3.37 -9.43
CA PRO A 237 -22.59 -3.63 -9.01
C PRO A 237 -22.91 -3.11 -7.61
N THR A 238 -21.96 -3.20 -6.68
CA THR A 238 -22.12 -2.76 -5.30
C THR A 238 -21.01 -1.79 -4.91
N ILE A 239 -21.38 -0.72 -4.21
CA ILE A 239 -20.44 0.25 -3.63
C ILE A 239 -20.63 0.23 -2.12
N VAL A 240 -19.56 -0.01 -1.38
CA VAL A 240 -19.55 0.07 0.09
C VAL A 240 -18.78 1.33 0.45
N LEU A 241 -19.43 2.30 1.08
CA LEU A 241 -18.81 3.54 1.52
C LEU A 241 -18.85 3.62 3.04
N ASN A 242 -17.69 3.58 3.70
CA ASN A 242 -17.56 3.63 5.15
C ASN A 242 -18.46 2.60 5.88
N GLY A 243 -18.62 1.42 5.28
CA GLY A 243 -19.46 0.33 5.79
C GLY A 243 -20.92 0.35 5.32
N GLU A 244 -21.35 1.37 4.58
CA GLU A 244 -22.71 1.46 4.04
C GLU A 244 -22.79 0.95 2.60
N GLU A 245 -23.66 -0.03 2.35
CA GLU A 245 -23.83 -0.62 1.04
C GLU A 245 -24.83 0.18 0.17
N ILE A 246 -24.44 0.40 -1.08
CA ILE A 246 -25.20 1.09 -2.11
C ILE A 246 -25.25 0.16 -3.33
N SER A 247 -26.45 -0.33 -3.65
CA SER A 247 -26.69 -1.07 -4.90
C SER A 247 -26.60 -0.11 -6.09
N ASN A 248 -25.80 -0.46 -7.09
CA ASN A 248 -25.56 0.36 -8.27
C ASN A 248 -26.10 -0.32 -9.54
N GLU A 249 -27.40 -0.15 -9.79
CA GLU A 249 -28.11 -0.75 -10.93
C GLU A 249 -27.50 -0.39 -12.29
N LYS A 250 -26.93 0.83 -12.40
CA LYS A 250 -26.33 1.32 -13.65
C LYS A 250 -24.94 0.74 -13.91
N LYS A 251 -24.35 0.03 -12.94
CA LYS A 251 -22.97 -0.48 -12.90
C LYS A 251 -21.88 0.59 -12.99
N SER A 252 -22.07 1.69 -13.73
CA SER A 252 -21.15 2.82 -13.83
C SER A 252 -21.76 4.08 -13.20
N VAL A 253 -21.05 4.68 -12.24
CA VAL A 253 -21.45 5.92 -11.56
C VAL A 253 -20.25 6.82 -11.33
N VAL A 254 -20.46 8.13 -11.43
CA VAL A 254 -19.50 9.13 -10.94
C VAL A 254 -19.94 9.51 -9.53
N PHE A 255 -19.23 8.97 -8.54
CA PHE A 255 -19.49 9.29 -7.14
C PHE A 255 -18.91 10.67 -6.84
N LYS A 256 -19.72 11.62 -6.38
CA LYS A 256 -19.30 13.01 -6.14
C LYS A 256 -19.52 13.40 -4.69
N LYS A 257 -18.65 14.28 -4.19
CA LYS A 257 -18.86 14.92 -2.90
C LYS A 257 -20.21 15.63 -2.88
N ILE A 258 -20.98 15.40 -1.82
CA ILE A 258 -22.20 16.14 -1.57
C ILE A 258 -21.80 17.53 -1.09
N THR A 259 -21.95 18.53 -1.95
CA THR A 259 -21.66 19.94 -1.62
C THR A 259 -22.93 20.76 -1.42
N GLU A 260 -24.09 20.23 -1.77
CA GLU A 260 -25.36 20.95 -1.67
C GLU A 260 -25.81 21.05 -0.19
N PRO A 261 -26.11 22.26 0.34
CA PRO A 261 -26.46 22.46 1.75
C PRO A 261 -27.62 21.59 2.24
N LEU A 262 -28.66 21.42 1.42
CA LEU A 262 -29.83 20.61 1.76
C LEU A 262 -29.49 19.12 1.84
N ALA A 263 -28.68 18.62 0.90
CA ALA A 263 -28.22 17.24 0.89
C ALA A 263 -27.29 16.96 2.08
N LEU A 264 -26.44 17.92 2.47
CA LEU A 264 -25.65 17.85 3.70
C LEU A 264 -26.53 17.76 4.94
N LYS A 265 -27.57 18.61 5.06
CA LYS A 265 -28.54 18.55 6.18
C LYS A 265 -29.31 17.24 6.23
N ARG A 266 -29.68 16.68 5.08
CA ARG A 266 -30.29 15.34 4.99
C ARG A 266 -29.34 14.25 5.47
N LEU A 267 -28.06 14.33 5.10
CA LEU A 267 -27.04 13.37 5.55
C LEU A 267 -26.80 13.47 7.07
N GLU A 268 -26.71 14.68 7.62
CA GLU A 268 -26.63 14.92 9.07
C GLU A 268 -27.81 14.27 9.82
N LEU A 269 -29.03 14.46 9.31
CA LEU A 269 -30.24 13.86 9.88
C LEU A 269 -30.20 12.33 9.83
N VAL A 270 -29.82 11.75 8.69
CA VAL A 270 -29.70 10.28 8.55
C VAL A 270 -28.69 9.72 9.55
N ASN A 271 -27.56 10.39 9.73
CA ASN A 271 -26.55 9.97 10.71
C ASN A 271 -27.04 10.07 12.16
N LEU A 272 -27.82 11.11 12.48
CA LEU A 272 -28.47 11.23 13.78
C LEU A 272 -29.47 10.09 14.01
N LEU A 273 -30.30 9.79 13.01
CA LEU A 273 -31.29 8.70 13.09
C LEU A 273 -30.62 7.33 13.26
N LYS A 274 -29.48 7.08 12.61
CA LYS A 274 -28.68 5.86 12.82
C LYS A 274 -28.20 5.73 14.26
N LYS A 275 -27.67 6.82 14.85
CA LYS A 275 -27.26 6.83 16.26
C LYS A 275 -28.43 6.54 17.20
N VAL A 276 -29.59 7.16 16.94
CA VAL A 276 -30.82 6.91 17.70
C VAL A 276 -31.23 5.45 17.59
N LYS A 277 -31.23 4.88 16.38
CA LYS A 277 -31.52 3.47 16.16
C LYS A 277 -30.62 2.56 17.00
N THR A 278 -29.30 2.77 16.95
CA THR A 278 -28.34 1.98 17.75
C THR A 278 -28.57 2.12 19.25
N GLN A 279 -28.91 3.31 19.74
CA GLN A 279 -29.26 3.50 21.15
C GLN A 279 -30.53 2.75 21.53
N CYS A 280 -31.57 2.80 20.69
CA CYS A 280 -32.80 2.06 20.91
C CYS A 280 -32.57 0.54 20.91
N GLU A 281 -31.72 0.04 20.01
CA GLU A 281 -31.33 -1.38 19.97
C GLU A 281 -30.64 -1.80 21.28
N ASN A 282 -29.68 -0.99 21.78
CA ASN A 282 -29.00 -1.26 23.05
C ASN A 282 -29.97 -1.27 24.24
N ILE A 283 -30.85 -0.28 24.35
CA ILE A 283 -31.86 -0.21 25.44
C ILE A 283 -32.77 -1.44 25.41
N ASN A 284 -33.19 -1.86 24.22
CA ASN A 284 -34.01 -3.07 24.09
C ASN A 284 -33.23 -4.33 24.51
N SER A 285 -31.95 -4.45 24.14
CA SER A 285 -31.12 -5.57 24.56
C SER A 285 -30.92 -5.61 26.08
N GLU A 286 -30.69 -4.48 26.73
CA GLU A 286 -30.59 -4.38 28.19
C GLU A 286 -31.89 -4.81 28.88
N LYS A 287 -33.05 -4.33 28.41
CA LYS A 287 -34.34 -4.77 28.95
C LYS A 287 -34.60 -6.26 28.79
N VAL A 288 -34.21 -6.84 27.65
CA VAL A 288 -34.34 -8.29 27.43
C VAL A 288 -33.48 -9.08 28.42
N LEU A 289 -32.28 -8.59 28.72
CA LEU A 289 -31.40 -9.19 29.74
C LEU A 289 -31.99 -9.07 31.14
N GLU A 290 -32.51 -7.90 31.53
CA GLU A 290 -33.19 -7.70 32.81
C GLU A 290 -34.36 -8.68 32.98
N TYR A 291 -35.21 -8.82 31.97
CA TYR A 291 -36.31 -9.80 32.01
C TYR A 291 -35.82 -11.25 32.09
N GLN A 292 -34.70 -11.59 31.44
CA GLN A 292 -34.08 -12.92 31.55
C GLN A 292 -33.52 -13.17 32.96
N GLU A 293 -32.89 -12.19 33.58
CA GLU A 293 -32.41 -12.28 34.95
C GLU A 293 -33.58 -12.43 35.94
N GLU A 294 -34.65 -11.66 35.79
CA GLU A 294 -35.86 -11.80 36.60
C GLU A 294 -36.51 -13.18 36.47
N LEU A 295 -36.59 -13.73 35.25
CA LEU A 295 -37.11 -15.07 34.98
C LEU A 295 -36.22 -16.18 35.59
N ASN A 296 -34.90 -15.99 35.59
CA ASN A 296 -33.96 -16.96 36.16
C ASN A 296 -33.94 -16.97 37.70
N VAL A 297 -34.38 -15.88 38.34
CA VAL A 297 -34.45 -15.76 39.81
C VAL A 297 -35.79 -16.29 40.37
N GLN A 298 -36.84 -16.42 39.55
CA GLN A 298 -38.11 -16.98 39.99
C GLN A 298 -38.03 -18.52 40.12
N PRO A 299 -38.37 -19.11 41.29
CA PRO A 299 -38.41 -20.57 41.42
C PRO A 299 -39.55 -21.13 40.56
N VAL A 300 -39.24 -22.13 39.74
CA VAL A 300 -40.14 -22.86 38.81
C VAL A 300 -41.37 -23.51 39.51
N SER A 301 -41.47 -23.44 40.84
CA SER A 301 -42.44 -24.19 41.65
C SER A 301 -43.85 -23.59 41.77
N LYS A 302 -44.20 -22.52 41.02
CA LYS A 302 -45.57 -21.95 41.06
C LYS A 302 -46.38 -22.01 39.76
N VAL A 303 -45.85 -22.50 38.64
CA VAL A 303 -46.60 -22.51 37.37
C VAL A 303 -47.29 -23.86 37.07
N LEU A 304 -47.04 -24.91 37.86
CA LEU A 304 -47.74 -26.19 37.72
C LEU A 304 -48.18 -26.74 39.09
N LYS A 305 -49.23 -26.16 39.67
CA LYS A 305 -50.15 -26.90 40.53
C LYS A 305 -51.57 -26.70 40.01
N LYS A 306 -52.22 -27.83 39.71
CA LYS A 306 -53.67 -27.96 39.55
C LYS A 306 -54.40 -27.37 40.75
#